data_AF-A0A1D2N6T1-F1
#
_entry.id   AF-A0A1D2N6T1-F1
#
_cell.length_a   1.000
_cell.length_b   1.000
_cell.length_c   1.000
_cell.angle_alpha   90.00
_cell.angle_beta   90.00
_cell.angle_gamma   90.00
#
_symmetry.space_group_name_H-M   'P 1'
#
loop_
_entity.id
_entity.type
_entity.pdbx_description
1 polymer ?
#
loop_
_entity_poly.entity_id
_entity_poly.type
_entity_poly.pdbx_seq_one_letter_code
_entity_poly.pdbx_strand_id
1 'polypeptide(L)'
;MKYFLLIAGIVISANAQAFPGGMFPGGSQAYTTTGMGKPGGECVQDDCCDGDAYISNLCMNYQNNVRCCYSRNSCTTSCGTCNDAVAKDYACRILAMHEKRQIRLKGEHFDPRGNSPYDGASALSNIRDTCYGRQVKRSNYCSAAPGGCVCLKGAMVRGLHTYALSFWNTYGQPVDVNALAGSCHSSTSWHYQGNTFDVSCTTPRNHCSALRDWCLNQNIVEACYPGSTCGGHDTWVHCAFA
;
A
#
# COMPACT_ATOMS: atom_id res chain seq x y z
N MET A 1 55.79 -8.56 22.90
CA MET A 1 54.39 -9.02 22.96
C MET A 1 53.56 -8.07 22.10
N LYS A 2 53.08 -8.51 20.93
CA LYS A 2 52.28 -7.72 20.00
C LYS A 2 50.81 -8.11 20.20
N TYR A 3 49.97 -7.18 20.63
CA TYR A 3 48.52 -7.38 20.71
C TYR A 3 47.92 -7.18 19.31
N PHE A 4 47.35 -8.23 18.74
CA PHE A 4 46.50 -8.15 17.56
C PHE A 4 45.08 -7.82 18.00
N LEU A 5 44.58 -6.65 17.59
CA LEU A 5 43.15 -6.33 17.62
C LEU A 5 42.44 -7.17 16.54
N LEU A 6 41.54 -8.07 16.94
CA LEU A 6 40.56 -8.66 16.04
C LEU A 6 39.35 -7.73 15.97
N ILE A 7 39.19 -7.04 14.83
CA ILE A 7 37.93 -6.38 14.48
C ILE A 7 37.03 -7.45 13.87
N ALA A 8 36.05 -7.93 14.63
CA ALA A 8 34.97 -8.74 14.10
C ALA A 8 34.07 -7.85 13.24
N GLY A 9 34.26 -7.89 11.92
CA GLY A 9 33.35 -7.29 10.97
C GLY A 9 32.01 -8.02 11.01
N ILE A 10 30.99 -7.37 11.58
CA ILE A 10 29.60 -7.84 11.48
C ILE A 10 29.16 -7.58 10.05
N VAL A 11 29.23 -8.62 9.22
CA VAL A 11 28.56 -8.65 7.92
C VAL A 11 27.07 -8.83 8.22
N ILE A 12 26.31 -7.74 8.15
CA ILE A 12 24.84 -7.83 8.10
C ILE A 12 24.51 -8.36 6.71
N SER A 13 24.45 -9.69 6.57
CA SER A 13 23.88 -10.31 5.38
C SER A 13 22.42 -9.90 5.29
N ALA A 14 22.08 -9.07 4.30
CA ALA A 14 20.71 -8.87 3.88
C ALA A 14 20.19 -10.21 3.35
N ASN A 15 19.62 -11.02 4.24
CA ASN A 15 18.79 -12.13 3.85
C ASN A 15 17.52 -11.53 3.23
N ALA A 16 17.59 -11.32 1.91
CA ALA A 16 16.40 -11.26 1.09
C ALA A 16 15.63 -12.56 1.35
N GLN A 17 14.60 -12.49 2.19
CA GLN A 17 13.71 -13.62 2.38
C GLN A 17 13.05 -13.88 1.03
N ALA A 18 13.51 -14.94 0.37
CA ALA A 18 12.76 -15.58 -0.68
C ALA A 18 11.43 -16.01 -0.04
N PHE A 19 10.35 -15.32 -0.37
CA PHE A 19 9.02 -15.77 0.01
C PHE A 19 8.83 -17.17 -0.62
N PRO A 20 8.68 -18.23 0.18
CA PRO A 20 8.35 -19.54 -0.34
C PRO A 20 7.02 -19.40 -1.06
N GLY A 21 6.90 -19.99 -2.25
CA GLY A 21 5.74 -19.92 -3.15
C GLY A 21 4.44 -20.51 -2.57
N GLY A 22 3.96 -19.92 -1.49
CA GLY A 22 2.67 -20.16 -0.87
C GLY A 22 1.62 -19.17 -1.36
N MET A 23 0.39 -19.65 -1.35
CA MET A 23 -0.83 -18.90 -1.65
C MET A 23 -0.96 -17.68 -0.72
N PHE A 24 -1.00 -16.46 -1.27
CA PHE A 24 -1.18 -15.22 -0.51
C PHE A 24 -2.68 -14.88 -0.38
N PRO A 25 -3.26 -14.82 0.83
CA PRO A 25 -4.66 -14.45 1.03
C PRO A 25 -4.76 -12.97 1.42
N GLY A 26 -5.26 -12.09 0.54
CA GLY A 26 -5.42 -10.67 0.87
C GLY A 26 -5.98 -9.76 -0.22
N GLY A 27 -5.71 -10.04 -1.49
CA GLY A 27 -6.61 -9.55 -2.54
C GLY A 27 -7.99 -10.13 -2.33
N SER A 28 -9.04 -9.45 -2.79
CA SER A 28 -10.31 -10.12 -3.06
C SER A 28 -10.00 -11.44 -3.77
N GLN A 29 -10.26 -12.54 -3.07
CA GLN A 29 -9.91 -13.84 -3.59
C GLN A 29 -10.66 -14.01 -4.90
N ALA A 30 -9.92 -14.30 -5.96
CA ALA A 30 -10.56 -14.80 -7.16
C ALA A 30 -11.31 -16.09 -6.79
N TYR A 31 -10.67 -17.02 -6.05
CA TYR A 31 -11.29 -18.20 -5.42
C TYR A 31 -10.50 -18.72 -4.19
N THR A 32 -11.20 -19.39 -3.26
CA THR A 32 -10.65 -20.08 -2.06
C THR A 32 -10.22 -21.52 -2.31
N THR A 33 -10.54 -22.11 -3.46
CA THR A 33 -10.26 -23.52 -3.72
C THR A 33 -9.54 -23.67 -5.05
N THR A 34 -8.66 -24.65 -5.10
CA THR A 34 -7.95 -25.19 -6.26
C THR A 34 -8.90 -25.52 -7.41
N GLY A 35 -9.42 -24.52 -8.10
CA GLY A 35 -10.06 -24.68 -9.39
C GLY A 35 -8.95 -24.93 -10.43
N MET A 36 -8.99 -26.09 -11.09
CA MET A 36 -8.04 -26.49 -12.15
C MET A 36 -6.59 -26.79 -11.69
N GLY A 37 -6.38 -27.17 -10.43
CA GLY A 37 -5.07 -27.67 -9.96
C GLY A 37 -3.98 -26.60 -9.82
N LYS A 38 -4.33 -25.31 -9.75
CA LYS A 38 -3.38 -24.21 -9.49
C LYS A 38 -3.59 -23.61 -8.08
N PRO A 39 -2.52 -23.14 -7.40
CA PRO A 39 -2.66 -22.35 -6.18
C PRO A 39 -3.48 -21.08 -6.49
N GLY A 40 -4.35 -20.65 -5.58
CA GLY A 40 -5.24 -19.51 -5.81
C GLY A 40 -4.50 -18.24 -6.28
N GLY A 41 -5.21 -17.33 -6.97
CA GLY A 41 -4.64 -16.11 -7.54
C GLY A 41 -5.27 -14.81 -7.03
N GLU A 42 -4.58 -13.70 -7.27
CA GLU A 42 -4.95 -12.35 -6.85
C GLU A 42 -5.54 -11.56 -8.02
N CYS A 43 -6.60 -10.79 -7.76
CA CYS A 43 -7.19 -9.89 -8.73
C CYS A 43 -6.36 -8.61 -8.87
N VAL A 44 -5.60 -8.51 -9.98
CA VAL A 44 -4.76 -7.36 -10.31
C VAL A 44 -4.93 -6.98 -11.79
N GLN A 45 -4.40 -5.83 -12.23
CA GLN A 45 -4.52 -5.46 -13.65
C GLN A 45 -3.88 -6.50 -14.56
N ASP A 46 -4.37 -6.62 -15.80
CA ASP A 46 -3.82 -7.57 -16.78
C ASP A 46 -2.32 -7.38 -17.03
N ASP A 47 -1.85 -6.14 -17.08
CA ASP A 47 -0.44 -5.75 -17.17
C ASP A 47 0.40 -6.13 -15.93
N CYS A 48 -0.24 -6.62 -14.88
CA CYS A 48 0.40 -7.09 -13.65
C CYS A 48 0.67 -8.59 -13.65
N CYS A 49 0.10 -9.40 -14.55
CA CYS A 49 0.33 -10.84 -14.55
C CYS A 49 1.58 -11.20 -15.35
N ASP A 50 2.63 -11.69 -14.69
CA ASP A 50 3.85 -12.10 -15.40
C ASP A 50 3.57 -13.31 -16.32
N GLY A 51 3.97 -13.19 -17.59
CA GLY A 51 3.90 -14.24 -18.60
C GLY A 51 2.48 -14.75 -18.91
N ASP A 52 1.46 -13.88 -18.86
CA ASP A 52 0.06 -14.25 -19.09
C ASP A 52 -0.47 -15.35 -18.14
N ALA A 53 0.18 -15.54 -17.00
CA ALA A 53 -0.20 -16.54 -16.01
C ALA A 53 -1.38 -16.07 -15.16
N TYR A 54 -2.52 -15.93 -15.84
CA TYR A 54 -3.77 -15.47 -15.26
C TYR A 54 -4.98 -16.27 -15.73
N ILE A 55 -6.07 -16.14 -14.98
CA ILE A 55 -7.37 -16.65 -15.39
C ILE A 55 -8.33 -15.47 -15.50
N SER A 56 -8.94 -15.36 -16.67
CA SER A 56 -9.97 -14.38 -16.97
C SER A 56 -11.26 -14.67 -16.21
N ASN A 57 -12.04 -13.63 -15.89
CA ASN A 57 -13.40 -13.74 -15.32
C ASN A 57 -13.49 -14.39 -13.93
N LEU A 58 -12.35 -14.63 -13.26
CA LEU A 58 -12.33 -15.13 -11.89
C LEU A 58 -12.37 -14.02 -10.83
N CYS A 59 -12.19 -12.78 -11.26
CA CYS A 59 -12.35 -11.61 -10.43
C CYS A 59 -13.77 -11.07 -10.60
N MET A 60 -14.76 -11.83 -10.11
CA MET A 60 -16.19 -11.58 -10.42
C MET A 60 -16.70 -10.19 -9.99
N ASN A 61 -16.01 -9.53 -9.07
CA ASN A 61 -16.31 -8.15 -8.63
C ASN A 61 -15.49 -7.08 -9.36
N TYR A 62 -14.59 -7.46 -10.28
CA TYR A 62 -13.66 -6.56 -10.97
C TYR A 62 -13.88 -6.58 -12.48
N GLN A 63 -13.43 -5.50 -13.14
CA GLN A 63 -13.64 -5.28 -14.57
C GLN A 63 -12.76 -6.18 -15.47
N ASN A 64 -13.02 -6.14 -16.79
CA ASN A 64 -12.35 -6.96 -17.82
C ASN A 64 -10.81 -6.81 -17.85
N ASN A 65 -10.28 -5.68 -17.40
CA ASN A 65 -8.84 -5.40 -17.33
C ASN A 65 -8.21 -5.81 -16.00
N VAL A 66 -8.95 -6.52 -15.13
CA VAL A 66 -8.44 -7.14 -13.91
C VAL A 66 -8.52 -8.66 -14.09
N ARG A 67 -7.40 -9.33 -13.87
CA ARG A 67 -7.25 -10.77 -14.02
C ARG A 67 -6.82 -11.40 -12.70
N CYS A 68 -7.18 -12.66 -12.52
CA CYS A 68 -6.68 -13.47 -11.42
C CYS A 68 -5.30 -13.98 -11.79
N CYS A 69 -4.23 -13.31 -11.35
CA CYS A 69 -2.87 -13.82 -11.57
C CYS A 69 -2.53 -14.85 -10.49
N TYR A 70 -1.96 -15.97 -10.91
CA TYR A 70 -1.47 -17.04 -10.02
C TYR A 70 0.06 -17.20 -10.12
N SER A 71 0.75 -16.22 -10.71
CA SER A 71 2.21 -16.10 -10.78
C SER A 71 2.71 -14.89 -9.99
N ARG A 72 4.03 -14.61 -10.04
CA ARG A 72 4.57 -13.36 -9.51
C ARG A 72 3.96 -12.20 -10.29
N ASN A 73 3.44 -11.20 -9.59
CA ASN A 73 2.84 -10.04 -10.24
C ASN A 73 3.94 -9.05 -10.66
N SER A 74 4.03 -8.74 -11.95
CA SER A 74 4.90 -7.71 -12.51
C SER A 74 4.13 -6.41 -12.75
N CYS A 75 3.33 -5.97 -11.77
CA CYS A 75 2.59 -4.71 -11.80
C CYS A 75 3.51 -3.58 -12.22
N THR A 76 3.18 -2.86 -13.30
CA THR A 76 3.89 -1.67 -13.81
C THR A 76 5.03 -1.89 -14.83
N THR A 77 4.78 -2.55 -15.96
CA THR A 77 5.69 -2.42 -17.13
C THR A 77 5.84 -0.98 -17.63
N SER A 78 4.91 -0.08 -17.27
CA SER A 78 4.95 1.36 -17.58
C SER A 78 5.54 2.27 -16.49
N CYS A 79 5.72 1.80 -15.24
CA CYS A 79 6.35 2.58 -14.17
C CYS A 79 7.76 2.04 -13.85
N GLY A 80 8.66 2.92 -13.40
CA GLY A 80 10.04 2.58 -13.08
C GLY A 80 10.21 1.88 -11.73
N THR A 81 11.47 1.72 -11.32
CA THR A 81 11.86 1.18 -10.02
C THR A 81 12.03 2.27 -8.97
N CYS A 82 11.87 1.93 -7.68
CA CYS A 82 12.19 2.78 -6.55
C CYS A 82 13.37 2.22 -5.75
N ASN A 83 14.37 3.06 -5.48
CA ASN A 83 15.58 2.68 -4.75
C ASN A 83 15.52 3.00 -3.24
N ASP A 84 14.36 3.46 -2.73
CA ASP A 84 14.17 3.70 -1.29
C ASP A 84 14.00 2.36 -0.56
N ALA A 85 15.09 1.87 0.03
CA ALA A 85 15.11 0.61 0.78
C ALA A 85 14.21 0.65 2.03
N VAL A 86 14.00 1.82 2.64
CA VAL A 86 13.12 1.98 3.81
C VAL A 86 11.67 1.85 3.37
N ALA A 87 11.28 2.53 2.29
CA ALA A 87 9.94 2.40 1.72
C ALA A 87 9.64 0.93 1.38
N LYS A 88 10.59 0.24 0.72
CA LYS A 88 10.45 -1.17 0.36
C LYS A 88 10.26 -2.08 1.59
N ASP A 89 11.16 -1.99 2.58
CA ASP A 89 11.10 -2.84 3.78
C ASP A 89 9.78 -2.65 4.53
N TYR A 90 9.38 -1.41 4.82
CA TYR A 90 8.16 -1.14 5.56
C TYR A 90 6.91 -1.43 4.73
N ALA A 91 6.92 -1.24 3.41
CA ALA A 91 5.81 -1.65 2.55
C ALA A 91 5.61 -3.17 2.60
N CYS A 92 6.68 -3.97 2.56
CA CYS A 92 6.57 -5.42 2.71
C CYS A 92 6.04 -5.85 4.08
N ARG A 93 6.42 -5.14 5.16
CA ARG A 93 5.84 -5.39 6.49
C ARG A 93 4.35 -5.04 6.55
N ILE A 94 3.94 -3.93 5.96
CA ILE A 94 2.52 -3.54 5.87
C ILE A 94 1.74 -4.57 5.06
N LEU A 95 2.29 -5.05 3.94
CA LEU A 95 1.65 -6.08 3.13
C LEU A 95 1.46 -7.39 3.94
N ALA A 96 2.49 -7.83 4.67
CA ALA A 96 2.39 -8.98 5.55
C ALA A 96 1.37 -8.78 6.70
N MET A 97 1.27 -7.56 7.25
CA MET A 97 0.21 -7.22 8.21
C MET A 97 -1.18 -7.30 7.56
N HIS A 98 -1.31 -6.86 6.31
CA HIS A 98 -2.56 -6.88 5.57
C HIS A 98 -3.05 -8.31 5.33
N GLU A 99 -2.16 -9.21 4.93
CA GLU A 99 -2.42 -10.64 4.76
C GLU A 99 -2.90 -11.30 6.06
N LYS A 100 -2.37 -10.85 7.21
CA LYS A 100 -2.79 -11.29 8.55
C LYS A 100 -4.04 -10.58 9.07
N ARG A 101 -4.64 -9.69 8.27
CA ARG A 101 -5.79 -8.84 8.64
C ARG A 101 -5.52 -7.88 9.82
N GLN A 102 -4.26 -7.49 10.00
CA GLN A 102 -3.82 -6.58 11.06
C GLN A 102 -3.81 -5.11 10.63
N ILE A 103 -3.89 -4.86 9.33
CA ILE A 103 -4.16 -3.57 8.69
C ILE A 103 -5.06 -3.82 7.47
N ARG A 104 -5.99 -2.93 7.17
CA ARG A 104 -6.82 -3.04 5.97
C ARG A 104 -6.37 -2.00 4.96
N LEU A 105 -5.80 -2.46 3.86
CA LEU A 105 -5.53 -1.63 2.70
C LEU A 105 -6.74 -1.72 1.77
N LYS A 106 -7.32 -0.58 1.37
CA LYS A 106 -8.40 -0.63 0.38
C LYS A 106 -7.86 -1.07 -0.98
N GLY A 107 -8.49 -2.10 -1.55
CA GLY A 107 -8.20 -2.58 -2.91
C GLY A 107 -8.84 -1.72 -4.01
N GLU A 108 -9.81 -0.88 -3.62
CA GLU A 108 -10.60 -0.02 -4.49
C GLU A 108 -10.55 1.43 -4.00
N HIS A 109 -10.76 2.36 -4.93
CA HIS A 109 -10.95 3.76 -4.62
C HIS A 109 -12.24 3.98 -3.83
N PHE A 110 -12.24 5.01 -2.99
CA PHE A 110 -13.46 5.45 -2.31
C PHE A 110 -14.53 5.90 -3.33
N ASP A 111 -14.12 6.62 -4.38
CA ASP A 111 -15.00 7.01 -5.48
C ASP A 111 -15.05 5.88 -6.53
N PRO A 112 -16.24 5.32 -6.83
CA PRO A 112 -16.39 4.24 -7.81
C PRO A 112 -15.86 4.56 -9.21
N ARG A 113 -15.75 5.84 -9.59
CA ARG A 113 -15.17 6.24 -10.88
C ARG A 113 -13.71 5.81 -11.04
N GLY A 114 -12.97 5.72 -9.93
CA GLY A 114 -11.60 5.18 -9.93
C GLY A 114 -11.52 3.68 -10.16
N ASN A 115 -12.65 2.99 -10.06
CA ASN A 115 -12.76 1.55 -10.22
C ASN A 115 -13.28 1.15 -11.61
N SER A 116 -13.65 2.12 -12.45
CA SER A 116 -14.26 1.90 -13.77
C SER A 116 -13.93 3.00 -14.79
N PRO A 117 -12.86 2.86 -15.60
CA PRO A 117 -11.88 1.77 -15.54
C PRO A 117 -11.02 1.84 -14.29
N TYR A 118 -10.61 0.68 -13.77
CA TYR A 118 -9.68 0.61 -12.64
C TYR A 118 -8.31 1.16 -13.04
N ASP A 119 -7.81 2.18 -12.34
CA ASP A 119 -6.54 2.86 -12.67
C ASP A 119 -5.29 2.28 -11.96
N GLY A 120 -5.47 1.31 -11.05
CA GLY A 120 -4.37 0.66 -10.35
C GLY A 120 -3.79 1.44 -9.17
N ALA A 121 -4.35 2.59 -8.81
CA ALA A 121 -3.83 3.48 -7.78
C ALA A 121 -4.48 3.27 -6.38
N SER A 122 -4.96 2.07 -6.07
CA SER A 122 -5.49 1.77 -4.73
C SER A 122 -4.39 1.73 -3.66
N ALA A 123 -4.76 1.86 -2.38
CA ALA A 123 -3.81 1.74 -1.27
C ALA A 123 -3.12 0.37 -1.24
N LEU A 124 -3.86 -0.71 -1.53
CA LEU A 124 -3.29 -2.06 -1.63
C LEU A 124 -2.27 -2.16 -2.76
N SER A 125 -2.63 -1.70 -3.96
CA SER A 125 -1.72 -1.70 -5.12
C SER A 125 -0.46 -0.88 -4.84
N ASN A 126 -0.61 0.30 -4.25
CA ASN A 126 0.53 1.17 -3.90
C ASN A 126 1.50 0.50 -2.90
N ILE A 127 1.02 -0.15 -1.83
CA ILE A 127 1.91 -0.85 -0.89
C ILE A 127 2.57 -2.06 -1.55
N ARG A 128 1.81 -2.86 -2.31
CA ARG A 128 2.34 -4.04 -3.00
C ARG A 128 3.46 -3.66 -3.97
N ASP A 129 3.23 -2.66 -4.82
CA ASP A 129 4.20 -2.24 -5.83
C ASP A 129 5.47 -1.67 -5.16
N THR A 130 5.31 -0.92 -4.06
CA THR A 130 6.44 -0.44 -3.25
C THR A 130 7.24 -1.60 -2.62
N CYS A 131 6.56 -2.64 -2.10
CA CYS A 131 7.24 -3.83 -1.57
C CYS A 131 8.06 -4.56 -2.66
N TYR A 132 7.58 -4.56 -3.91
CA TYR A 132 8.34 -5.07 -5.04
C TYR A 132 9.45 -4.12 -5.54
N GLY A 133 9.65 -2.98 -4.89
CA GLY A 133 10.66 -1.98 -5.26
C GLY A 133 10.30 -1.21 -6.53
N ARG A 134 9.00 -1.04 -6.80
CA ARG A 134 8.49 -0.35 -7.99
C ARG A 134 7.85 0.99 -7.62
N GLN A 135 7.79 1.88 -8.59
CA GLN A 135 6.94 3.06 -8.50
C GLN A 135 5.47 2.65 -8.47
N VAL A 136 4.68 3.42 -7.74
CA VAL A 136 3.24 3.19 -7.62
C VAL A 136 2.49 4.05 -8.63
N LYS A 137 1.34 3.55 -9.13
CA LYS A 137 0.44 4.35 -9.97
C LYS A 137 -0.22 5.44 -9.12
N ARG A 138 -0.27 6.66 -9.67
CA ARG A 138 -1.11 7.77 -9.20
C ARG A 138 -2.46 7.69 -9.90
N SER A 139 -3.50 8.20 -9.24
CA SER A 139 -4.83 8.17 -9.83
C SER A 139 -4.95 8.99 -11.10
N ASN A 140 -5.88 8.58 -11.97
CA ASN A 140 -6.16 9.23 -13.25
C ASN A 140 -7.67 9.37 -13.52
N TYR A 141 -8.53 9.05 -12.56
CA TYR A 141 -9.98 8.99 -12.79
C TYR A 141 -10.72 10.32 -12.63
N CYS A 142 -10.05 11.36 -12.12
CA CYS A 142 -10.64 12.68 -11.98
C CYS A 142 -9.75 13.75 -12.60
N SER A 143 -10.35 14.89 -12.98
CA SER A 143 -9.69 15.95 -13.75
C SER A 143 -8.45 16.54 -13.08
N ALA A 144 -8.39 16.51 -11.74
CA ALA A 144 -7.26 17.03 -10.97
C ALA A 144 -6.17 15.97 -10.72
N ALA A 145 -6.43 14.69 -11.00
CA ALA A 145 -5.50 13.61 -10.77
C ALA A 145 -4.52 13.48 -11.97
N PRO A 146 -3.20 13.58 -11.76
CA PRO A 146 -2.24 13.73 -12.84
C PRO A 146 -1.88 12.42 -13.56
N GLY A 147 -2.38 11.26 -13.11
CA GLY A 147 -1.95 9.95 -13.59
C GLY A 147 -0.43 9.73 -13.42
N GLY A 148 0.12 8.73 -14.12
CA GLY A 148 1.56 8.43 -14.05
C GLY A 148 1.97 7.77 -12.73
N CYS A 149 3.25 7.89 -12.37
CA CYS A 149 3.84 7.09 -11.30
C CYS A 149 4.71 7.91 -10.33
N VAL A 150 4.84 7.45 -9.09
CA VAL A 150 5.67 8.07 -8.05
C VAL A 150 6.27 7.02 -7.11
N CYS A 151 7.39 7.31 -6.46
CA CYS A 151 7.88 6.48 -5.35
C CYS A 151 7.23 6.92 -4.04
N LEU A 152 6.72 5.97 -3.25
CA LEU A 152 6.35 6.28 -1.87
C LEU A 152 7.60 6.62 -1.05
N LYS A 153 7.52 7.65 -0.20
CA LYS A 153 8.63 8.05 0.68
C LYS A 153 8.75 7.11 1.88
N GLY A 154 9.96 6.65 2.18
CA GLY A 154 10.21 5.72 3.29
C GLY A 154 9.77 6.24 4.65
N ALA A 155 9.88 7.54 4.92
CA ALA A 155 9.42 8.16 6.16
C ALA A 155 7.90 7.98 6.37
N MET A 156 7.11 8.20 5.31
CA MET A 156 5.65 8.03 5.33
C MET A 156 5.27 6.56 5.52
N VAL A 157 5.87 5.66 4.73
CA VAL A 157 5.54 4.22 4.79
C VAL A 157 5.90 3.62 6.16
N ARG A 158 7.07 4.00 6.72
CA ARG A 158 7.46 3.63 8.09
C ARG A 158 6.47 4.18 9.11
N GLY A 159 6.06 5.43 8.95
CA GLY A 159 5.09 6.08 9.82
C GLY A 159 3.76 5.31 9.87
N LEU A 160 3.18 5.03 8.70
CA LEU A 160 1.96 4.25 8.57
C LEU A 160 2.08 2.88 9.25
N HIS A 161 3.15 2.13 8.97
CA HIS A 161 3.40 0.85 9.62
C HIS A 161 3.44 0.98 11.15
N THR A 162 4.15 1.98 11.65
CA THR A 162 4.35 2.18 13.10
C THR A 162 3.04 2.45 13.80
N TYR A 163 2.21 3.34 13.23
CA TYR A 163 0.88 3.62 13.78
C TYR A 163 -0.02 2.38 13.73
N ALA A 164 -0.10 1.71 12.57
CA ALA A 164 -0.95 0.53 12.39
C ALA A 164 -0.56 -0.61 13.35
N LEU A 165 0.74 -0.86 13.54
CA LEU A 165 1.23 -1.89 14.46
C LEU A 165 0.88 -1.54 15.92
N SER A 166 1.09 -0.28 16.31
CA SER A 166 0.72 0.19 17.66
C SER A 166 -0.78 0.06 17.91
N PHE A 167 -1.60 0.45 16.93
CA PHE A 167 -3.04 0.36 17.03
C PHE A 167 -3.49 -1.11 17.15
N TRP A 168 -2.95 -2.01 16.33
CA TRP A 168 -3.21 -3.45 16.42
C TRP A 168 -2.82 -4.02 17.78
N ASN A 169 -1.61 -3.74 18.28
CA ASN A 169 -1.14 -4.25 19.56
C ASN A 169 -1.98 -3.75 20.75
N THR A 170 -2.55 -2.56 20.64
CA THR A 170 -3.36 -1.96 21.70
C THR A 170 -4.80 -2.45 21.67
N TYR A 171 -5.39 -2.62 20.49
CA TYR A 171 -6.83 -2.84 20.34
C TYR A 171 -7.21 -4.17 19.69
N GLY A 172 -6.27 -4.92 19.12
CA GLY A 172 -6.55 -6.14 18.37
C GLY A 172 -7.41 -5.90 17.12
N GLN A 173 -7.43 -4.67 16.61
CA GLN A 173 -8.26 -4.22 15.49
C GLN A 173 -7.38 -3.58 14.41
N PRO A 174 -7.71 -3.74 13.11
CA PRO A 174 -6.95 -3.12 12.03
C PRO A 174 -7.35 -1.64 11.86
N VAL A 175 -6.42 -0.81 11.40
CA VAL A 175 -6.76 0.50 10.81
C VAL A 175 -7.11 0.34 9.33
N ASP A 176 -7.93 1.24 8.81
CA ASP A 176 -8.34 1.26 7.41
C ASP A 176 -7.60 2.36 6.64
N VAL A 177 -6.75 1.97 5.69
CA VAL A 177 -5.99 2.88 4.83
C VAL A 177 -6.79 3.16 3.56
N ASN A 178 -7.23 4.40 3.41
CA ASN A 178 -8.08 4.84 2.31
C ASN A 178 -7.29 5.16 1.04
N ALA A 179 -6.19 5.89 1.17
CA ALA A 179 -5.41 6.38 0.02
C ALA A 179 -3.94 6.58 0.38
N LEU A 180 -3.07 6.45 -0.64
CA LEU A 180 -1.63 6.75 -0.58
C LEU A 180 -1.23 7.70 -1.72
N ALA A 181 -0.88 7.19 -2.89
CA ALA A 181 -0.57 8.01 -4.07
C ALA A 181 -1.73 8.11 -5.08
N GLY A 182 -2.82 7.38 -4.86
CA GLY A 182 -4.05 7.45 -5.65
C GLY A 182 -5.14 8.29 -5.02
N SER A 183 -6.40 7.95 -5.35
CA SER A 183 -7.62 8.71 -5.08
C SER A 183 -7.66 10.07 -5.78
N CYS A 184 -8.83 10.71 -5.75
CA CYS A 184 -9.03 12.04 -6.34
C CYS A 184 -8.78 13.14 -5.31
N HIS A 185 -7.73 13.90 -5.55
CA HIS A 185 -7.34 15.08 -4.78
C HIS A 185 -7.05 16.27 -5.70
N SER A 186 -6.84 17.45 -5.11
CA SER A 186 -6.41 18.65 -5.84
C SER A 186 -5.08 18.41 -6.58
N SER A 187 -4.84 19.16 -7.66
CA SER A 187 -3.66 18.96 -8.53
C SER A 187 -2.32 19.17 -7.82
N THR A 188 -2.30 19.89 -6.70
CA THR A 188 -1.12 20.15 -5.87
C THR A 188 -1.05 19.23 -4.64
N SER A 189 -1.90 18.23 -4.54
CA SER A 189 -1.97 17.35 -3.39
C SER A 189 -0.67 16.58 -3.14
N TRP A 190 -0.32 16.44 -1.86
CA TRP A 190 0.82 15.65 -1.41
C TRP A 190 0.67 14.14 -1.71
N HIS A 191 -0.55 13.63 -1.88
CA HIS A 191 -0.77 12.25 -2.34
C HIS A 191 0.04 11.96 -3.63
N TYR A 192 -0.01 12.88 -4.60
CA TYR A 192 0.68 12.72 -5.88
C TYR A 192 2.21 12.86 -5.81
N GLN A 193 2.75 13.19 -4.64
CA GLN A 193 4.18 13.23 -4.33
C GLN A 193 4.66 11.99 -3.56
N GLY A 194 3.77 11.04 -3.26
CA GLY A 194 4.10 9.77 -2.60
C GLY A 194 4.45 9.91 -1.12
N ASN A 195 4.13 11.03 -0.48
CA ASN A 195 4.48 11.33 0.91
C ASN A 195 3.29 11.39 1.87
N THR A 196 2.12 10.91 1.45
CA THR A 196 0.89 11.04 2.22
C THR A 196 0.16 9.72 2.39
N PHE A 197 -0.53 9.58 3.51
CA PHE A 197 -1.60 8.61 3.67
C PHE A 197 -2.89 9.29 4.15
N ASP A 198 -4.03 8.67 3.78
CA ASP A 198 -5.33 8.89 4.41
C ASP A 198 -5.72 7.61 5.17
N VAL A 199 -5.95 7.72 6.48
CA VAL A 199 -6.38 6.58 7.31
C VAL A 199 -7.71 6.92 7.97
N SER A 200 -8.72 6.05 7.77
CA SER A 200 -10.01 6.21 8.45
C SER A 200 -9.78 6.20 9.95
N CYS A 201 -10.48 7.10 10.63
CA CYS A 201 -10.29 7.30 12.06
C CYS A 201 -11.56 7.13 12.87
N THR A 202 -12.70 6.86 12.23
CA THR A 202 -13.99 6.57 12.88
C THR A 202 -14.30 5.07 12.91
N THR A 203 -13.59 4.27 12.10
CA THR A 203 -13.78 2.82 11.93
C THR A 203 -12.41 2.13 11.99
N PRO A 204 -12.30 0.92 12.59
CA PRO A 204 -13.34 0.17 13.32
C PRO A 204 -13.65 0.76 14.70
N ARG A 205 -12.89 1.76 15.11
CA ARG A 205 -13.04 2.48 16.36
C ARG A 205 -12.74 3.95 16.11
N ASN A 206 -13.38 4.85 16.87
CA ASN A 206 -12.95 6.25 16.87
C ASN A 206 -11.55 6.40 17.49
N HIS A 207 -10.59 6.82 16.68
CA HIS A 207 -9.22 7.14 17.03
C HIS A 207 -8.71 8.41 16.34
N CYS A 208 -9.62 9.31 15.93
CA CYS A 208 -9.27 10.53 15.19
C CYS A 208 -8.30 11.43 15.96
N SER A 209 -8.55 11.67 17.26
CA SER A 209 -7.63 12.47 18.08
C SER A 209 -6.27 11.80 18.23
N ALA A 210 -6.24 10.49 18.48
CA ALA A 210 -4.99 9.74 18.64
C ALA A 210 -4.15 9.71 17.35
N LEU A 211 -4.80 9.53 16.19
CA LEU A 211 -4.13 9.56 14.89
C LEU A 211 -3.64 10.97 14.53
N ARG A 212 -4.47 11.99 14.75
CA ARG A 212 -4.09 13.39 14.60
C ARG A 212 -2.85 13.70 15.44
N ASP A 213 -2.89 13.43 16.74
CA ASP A 213 -1.80 13.77 17.66
C ASP A 213 -0.53 13.00 17.30
N TRP A 214 -0.67 11.74 16.88
CA TRP A 214 0.45 10.97 16.36
C TRP A 214 1.07 11.62 15.12
N CYS A 215 0.25 12.06 14.15
CA CYS A 215 0.69 12.75 12.93
C CYS A 215 1.38 14.08 13.23
N LEU A 216 0.81 14.90 14.11
CA LEU A 216 1.40 16.18 14.53
C LEU A 216 2.74 16.00 15.27
N ASN A 217 3.00 14.82 15.81
CA ASN A 217 4.27 14.46 16.43
C ASN A 217 5.29 13.84 15.45
N GLN A 218 4.96 13.74 14.16
CA GLN A 218 5.91 13.36 13.11
C GLN A 218 6.47 14.61 12.40
N ASN A 219 7.50 14.43 11.58
CA ASN A 219 7.98 15.46 10.67
C ASN A 219 7.04 15.58 9.45
N ILE A 220 5.97 16.35 9.60
CA ILE A 220 4.92 16.52 8.58
C ILE A 220 4.96 17.90 7.90
N VAL A 221 4.42 17.96 6.68
CA VAL A 221 4.16 19.20 5.94
C VAL A 221 2.69 19.61 5.99
N GLU A 222 1.78 18.65 6.15
CA GLU A 222 0.34 18.90 6.24
C GLU A 222 -0.35 17.80 7.04
N ALA A 223 -1.34 18.19 7.85
CA ALA A 223 -2.27 17.26 8.47
C ALA A 223 -3.69 17.82 8.38
N CYS A 224 -4.60 17.02 7.83
CA CYS A 224 -6.02 17.32 7.74
C CYS A 224 -6.81 16.24 8.46
N TYR A 225 -7.80 16.65 9.25
CA TYR A 225 -8.53 15.78 10.17
C TYR A 225 -9.91 16.40 10.48
N PRO A 226 -10.81 15.69 11.17
CA PRO A 226 -12.13 16.22 11.50
C PRO A 226 -12.02 17.55 12.27
N GLY A 227 -12.65 18.60 11.75
CA GLY A 227 -12.58 19.96 12.31
C GLY A 227 -11.34 20.78 11.96
N SER A 228 -10.44 20.26 11.12
CA SER A 228 -9.32 21.05 10.56
C SER A 228 -9.80 22.01 9.46
N THR A 229 -8.96 22.99 9.10
CA THR A 229 -9.25 23.97 8.05
C THR A 229 -9.23 23.42 6.63
N CYS A 230 -8.74 22.20 6.41
CA CYS A 230 -8.66 21.59 5.09
C CYS A 230 -10.03 21.22 4.51
N GLY A 231 -11.06 21.06 5.36
CA GLY A 231 -12.41 20.63 4.96
C GLY A 231 -12.48 19.18 4.46
N GLY A 232 -13.65 18.54 4.51
CA GLY A 232 -13.90 17.24 3.89
C GLY A 232 -13.22 16.02 4.54
N HIS A 233 -12.59 16.15 5.70
CA HIS A 233 -11.86 15.07 6.40
C HIS A 233 -12.62 14.56 7.64
N ASP A 234 -13.95 14.36 7.53
CA ASP A 234 -14.80 14.08 8.70
C ASP A 234 -14.63 12.67 9.27
N THR A 235 -14.07 11.73 8.48
CA THR A 235 -13.96 10.31 8.87
C THR A 235 -12.58 9.70 8.69
N TRP A 236 -11.57 10.52 8.34
CA TRP A 236 -10.18 10.10 8.20
C TRP A 236 -9.21 11.20 8.60
N VAL A 237 -7.96 10.82 8.84
CA VAL A 237 -6.84 11.76 8.99
C VAL A 237 -5.92 11.59 7.79
N HIS A 238 -5.63 12.72 7.15
CA HIS A 238 -4.61 12.93 6.14
C HIS A 238 -3.31 13.34 6.81
N CYS A 239 -2.21 12.71 6.41
CA CYS A 239 -0.91 12.91 7.04
C CYS A 239 0.18 12.93 5.97
N ALA A 240 0.68 14.12 5.65
CA ALA A 240 1.71 14.33 4.63
C ALA A 240 3.07 14.56 5.29
N PHE A 241 4.06 13.72 4.99
CA PHE A 241 5.41 13.77 5.56
C PHE A 241 6.32 14.70 4.76
N ALA A 242 7.26 15.39 5.43
CA ALA A 242 8.30 16.18 4.75
C ALA A 242 9.23 15.31 3.90
#